data_AF-A0A3B3ZX10-F1
#
_entry.id   AF-A0A3B3ZX10-F1
#
_cell.length_a   1.000
_cell.length_b   1.000
_cell.length_c   1.000
_cell.angle_alpha   90.00
_cell.angle_beta   90.00
_cell.angle_gamma   90.00
#
_symmetry.space_group_name_H-M   'P 1'
#
loop_
_entity.id
_entity.type
_entity.pdbx_description
1 polymer ?
#
loop_
_entity_poly.entity_id
_entity_poly.type
_entity_poly.pdbx_seq_one_letter_code
_entity_poly.pdbx_strand_id
1 'polypeptide(L)'
;MQPPPRKVRVTQELKHVHTEQMSRLQLKHQSDCELLDDLRTFSQKRAAIERDYAQALNKLANQYLKREWSESVTQEPADHWNMFCVWRAYLEGTVQFTQSRMSLCDNYKVQVSDPAKSTRLHKEQQLRKVKSQHTARQQYIYKITDALQRQCV
;
A
#
# COMPACT_ATOMS: atom_id res chain seq x y z
N MET A 1 52.45 -30.62 7.47
CA MET A 1 51.36 -29.67 7.16
C MET A 1 50.92 -29.01 8.46
N GLN A 2 51.22 -27.72 8.65
CA GLN A 2 50.80 -26.98 9.84
C GLN A 2 49.29 -26.70 9.73
N PRO A 3 48.48 -26.97 10.77
CA PRO A 3 47.04 -26.72 10.69
C PRO A 3 46.80 -25.22 10.46
N PRO A 4 45.78 -24.85 9.65
CA PRO A 4 45.47 -23.44 9.39
C PRO A 4 45.31 -22.69 10.71
N PRO A 5 45.84 -21.45 10.84
CA PRO A 5 45.75 -20.71 12.09
C PRO A 5 44.28 -20.51 12.48
N ARG A 6 43.83 -21.10 13.59
CA ARG A 6 42.43 -21.03 14.08
C ARG A 6 41.87 -19.60 14.12
N LYS A 7 42.72 -18.60 14.31
CA LYS A 7 42.36 -17.17 14.40
C LYS A 7 41.99 -16.54 13.05
N VAL A 8 42.58 -17.00 11.93
CA VAL A 8 42.24 -16.51 10.58
C VAL A 8 40.81 -16.92 10.22
N ARG A 9 40.43 -18.13 10.65
CA ARG A 9 39.08 -18.68 10.46
C ARG A 9 38.01 -17.85 11.19
N VAL A 10 38.27 -17.40 12.42
CA VAL A 10 37.32 -16.56 13.20
C VAL A 10 37.09 -15.20 12.54
N THR A 11 38.14 -14.51 12.07
CA THR A 11 37.98 -13.22 11.37
C THR A 11 37.21 -13.38 10.05
N GLN A 12 37.42 -14.49 9.33
CA GLN A 12 36.69 -14.81 8.10
C GLN A 12 35.21 -15.11 8.39
N GLU A 13 34.92 -15.93 9.40
CA GLU A 13 33.55 -16.24 9.85
C GLU A 13 32.82 -14.96 10.29
N LEU A 14 33.49 -14.07 11.02
CA LEU A 14 32.93 -12.77 11.41
C LEU A 14 32.58 -11.89 10.19
N LYS A 15 33.50 -11.77 9.21
CA LYS A 15 33.25 -11.02 7.97
C LYS A 15 32.10 -11.62 7.17
N HIS A 16 31.97 -12.95 7.17
CA HIS A 16 30.86 -13.65 6.53
C HIS A 16 29.53 -13.31 7.20
N VAL A 17 29.42 -13.44 8.52
CA VAL A 17 28.22 -13.09 9.30
C VAL A 17 27.81 -11.64 9.07
N HIS A 18 28.77 -10.72 9.08
CA HIS A 18 28.57 -9.30 8.81
C HIS A 18 28.01 -9.02 7.41
N THR A 19 28.49 -9.75 6.40
CA THR A 19 27.98 -9.65 5.02
C THR A 19 26.56 -10.20 4.94
N GLU A 20 26.31 -11.34 5.58
CA GLU A 20 25.01 -11.98 5.62
C GLU A 20 23.95 -11.11 6.31
N GLN A 21 24.27 -10.52 7.46
CA GLN A 21 23.39 -9.59 8.19
C GLN A 21 22.96 -8.41 7.30
N MET A 22 23.90 -7.82 6.57
CA MET A 22 23.62 -6.73 5.64
C MET A 22 22.74 -7.20 4.47
N SER A 23 23.03 -8.36 3.90
CA SER A 23 22.22 -8.94 2.83
C SER A 23 20.78 -9.21 3.27
N ARG A 24 20.58 -9.87 4.42
CA ARG A 24 19.25 -10.14 4.97
C ARG A 24 18.46 -8.86 5.26
N LEU A 25 19.11 -7.83 5.81
CA LEU A 25 18.49 -6.52 6.02
C LEU A 25 18.05 -5.87 4.71
N GLN A 26 18.91 -5.91 3.68
CA GLN A 26 18.60 -5.36 2.36
C GLN A 26 17.44 -6.09 1.69
N LEU A 27 17.44 -7.42 1.74
CA LEU A 27 16.35 -8.25 1.20
C LEU A 27 15.03 -7.94 1.88
N LYS A 28 15.02 -7.85 3.22
CA LYS A 28 13.82 -7.48 3.97
C LYS A 28 13.32 -6.09 3.59
N HIS A 29 14.22 -5.12 3.49
CA HIS A 29 13.88 -3.77 3.06
C HIS A 29 13.28 -3.76 1.65
N GLN A 30 13.88 -4.50 0.72
CA GLN A 30 13.41 -4.60 -0.66
C GLN A 30 11.99 -5.15 -0.72
N SER A 31 11.73 -6.25 -0.01
CA SER A 31 10.40 -6.87 0.07
C SER A 31 9.35 -5.93 0.68
N ASP A 32 9.69 -5.20 1.75
CA ASP A 32 8.79 -4.18 2.33
C ASP A 32 8.45 -3.06 1.32
N CYS A 33 9.42 -2.63 0.52
CA CYS A 33 9.23 -1.58 -0.49
C CYS A 33 8.37 -2.06 -1.67
N GLU A 34 8.60 -3.28 -2.14
CA GLU A 34 7.78 -3.94 -3.17
C GLU A 34 6.32 -4.06 -2.70
N LEU A 35 6.11 -4.51 -1.47
CA LEU A 35 4.76 -4.59 -0.88
C LEU A 35 4.05 -3.22 -0.84
N LEU A 36 4.79 -2.14 -0.53
CA LEU A 36 4.21 -0.78 -0.54
C LEU A 36 3.84 -0.33 -1.95
N ASP A 37 4.58 -0.74 -2.97
CA ASP A 37 4.26 -0.47 -4.37
C ASP A 37 3.06 -1.29 -4.87
N ASP A 38 2.96 -2.54 -4.45
CA ASP A 38 1.80 -3.39 -4.72
C ASP A 38 0.56 -2.83 -4.04
N LEU A 39 0.63 -2.45 -2.76
CA LEU A 39 -0.46 -1.81 -2.03
C LEU A 39 -0.95 -0.56 -2.76
N ARG A 40 -0.03 0.30 -3.18
CA ARG A 40 -0.33 1.52 -3.93
C ARG A 40 -1.00 1.21 -5.27
N THR A 41 -0.46 0.26 -6.04
CA THR A 41 -0.96 -0.07 -7.37
C THR A 41 -2.32 -0.77 -7.31
N PHE A 42 -2.47 -1.73 -6.40
CA PHE A 42 -3.73 -2.43 -6.15
C PHE A 42 -4.82 -1.45 -5.74
N SER A 43 -4.55 -0.58 -4.77
CA SER A 43 -5.54 0.39 -4.29
C SER A 43 -5.97 1.38 -5.38
N GLN A 44 -5.06 1.83 -6.23
CA GLN A 44 -5.38 2.66 -7.40
C GLN A 44 -6.29 1.94 -8.39
N LYS A 45 -5.96 0.68 -8.74
CA LYS A 45 -6.79 -0.14 -9.63
C LYS A 45 -8.18 -0.39 -9.03
N ARG A 46 -8.24 -0.71 -7.73
CA ARG A 46 -9.51 -0.88 -7.00
C ARG A 46 -10.36 0.39 -7.07
N ALA A 47 -9.77 1.55 -6.78
CA ALA A 47 -10.49 2.82 -6.82
C ALA A 47 -11.00 3.19 -8.22
N ALA A 48 -10.29 2.79 -9.29
CA ALA A 48 -10.76 2.97 -10.66
C ALA A 48 -11.99 2.09 -10.95
N ILE A 49 -11.90 0.78 -10.67
CA ILE A 49 -13.01 -0.18 -10.85
C ILE A 49 -14.26 0.27 -10.08
N GLU A 50 -14.07 0.68 -8.82
CA GLU A 50 -15.13 1.17 -7.96
C GLU A 50 -15.80 2.44 -8.50
N ARG A 51 -15.00 3.36 -9.06
CA ARG A 51 -15.52 4.58 -9.70
C ARG A 51 -16.34 4.23 -10.94
N ASP A 52 -15.84 3.36 -11.80
CA ASP A 52 -16.53 2.95 -13.03
C ASP A 52 -17.89 2.29 -12.71
N TYR A 53 -17.89 1.40 -11.71
CA TYR A 53 -19.12 0.76 -11.22
C TYR A 53 -20.12 1.80 -10.68
N ALA A 54 -19.66 2.72 -9.83
CA ALA A 54 -20.51 3.76 -9.26
C ALA A 54 -21.07 4.70 -10.35
N GLN A 55 -20.26 5.06 -11.35
CA GLN A 55 -20.68 5.88 -12.48
C GLN A 55 -21.73 5.18 -13.34
N ALA A 56 -21.54 3.90 -13.66
CA ALA A 56 -22.51 3.12 -14.43
C ALA A 56 -23.85 3.03 -13.72
N LEU A 57 -23.83 2.73 -12.41
CA LEU A 57 -25.05 2.64 -11.60
C LEU A 57 -25.73 4.01 -11.43
N ASN A 58 -24.95 5.09 -11.25
CA ASN A 58 -25.49 6.45 -11.17
C ASN A 58 -26.19 6.86 -12.47
N LYS A 59 -25.57 6.55 -13.62
CA LYS A 59 -26.14 6.80 -14.95
C LYS A 59 -27.45 6.04 -15.14
N LEU A 60 -27.47 4.76 -14.76
CA LEU A 60 -28.67 3.92 -14.83
C LEU A 60 -29.81 4.52 -13.99
N ALA A 61 -29.54 4.86 -12.73
CA ALA A 61 -30.57 5.45 -11.85
C ALA A 61 -31.12 6.77 -12.41
N ASN A 62 -30.23 7.65 -12.89
CA ASN A 62 -30.64 8.91 -13.51
C ASN A 62 -31.43 8.72 -14.81
N GLN A 63 -31.15 7.67 -15.58
CA GLN A 63 -31.92 7.36 -16.80
C GLN A 63 -33.39 7.08 -16.46
N TYR A 64 -33.65 6.32 -15.40
CA TYR A 64 -35.02 6.00 -14.97
C TYR A 64 -35.70 7.15 -14.23
N LEU A 65 -34.96 8.01 -13.54
CA LEU A 65 -35.50 9.23 -12.93
C LEU A 65 -36.00 10.25 -13.96
N LYS A 66 -35.29 10.35 -15.10
CA LYS A 66 -35.67 11.24 -16.21
C LYS A 66 -36.79 10.69 -17.08
N ARG A 67 -37.16 9.42 -16.91
CA ARG A 67 -38.23 8.81 -17.70
C ARG A 67 -39.56 9.36 -17.24
N GLU A 68 -40.26 10.06 -18.12
CA GLU A 68 -41.66 10.41 -17.90
C GLU A 68 -42.49 9.12 -17.93
N TRP A 69 -43.24 8.89 -16.85
CA TRP A 69 -44.20 7.81 -16.77
C TRP A 69 -45.53 8.44 -17.16
N SER A 70 -46.13 7.96 -18.24
CA SER A 70 -47.38 8.50 -18.77
C SER A 70 -48.42 8.60 -17.66
N GLU A 71 -48.81 9.83 -17.31
CA GLU A 71 -49.99 10.14 -16.52
C GLU A 71 -51.23 9.75 -17.32
N SER A 72 -51.52 8.46 -17.36
CA SER A 72 -52.76 7.90 -17.88
C SER A 72 -52.96 6.63 -17.05
N VAL A 73 -53.85 6.61 -16.07
CA VAL A 73 -55.31 6.69 -16.25
C VAL A 73 -55.94 7.16 -14.93
N THR A 74 -56.70 8.26 -15.03
CA THR A 74 -57.80 8.67 -14.15
C THR A 74 -57.51 8.89 -12.65
N GLN A 75 -57.83 10.11 -12.20
CA GLN A 75 -57.94 10.51 -10.80
C GLN A 75 -58.63 9.45 -9.92
N GLU A 76 -57.86 8.81 -9.05
CA GLU A 76 -58.28 8.39 -7.71
C GLU A 76 -57.16 8.83 -6.75
N PRO A 77 -57.43 9.66 -5.71
CA PRO A 77 -56.39 10.45 -5.06
C PRO A 77 -55.46 9.68 -4.10
N ALA A 78 -55.73 8.41 -3.81
CA ALA A 78 -55.14 7.76 -2.63
C ALA A 78 -54.05 6.71 -2.91
N ASP A 79 -54.13 5.91 -3.98
CA ASP A 79 -53.31 4.68 -4.05
C ASP A 79 -52.27 4.62 -5.19
N HIS A 80 -52.40 5.43 -6.25
CA HIS A 80 -51.43 5.43 -7.36
C HIS A 80 -50.05 5.98 -6.93
N TRP A 81 -50.03 6.75 -5.84
CA TRP A 81 -48.87 7.51 -5.37
C TRP A 81 -47.93 6.72 -4.46
N ASN A 82 -48.31 5.53 -3.97
CA ASN A 82 -47.46 4.78 -3.04
C ASN A 82 -46.23 4.19 -3.74
N MET A 83 -46.45 3.26 -4.69
CA MET A 83 -45.34 2.48 -5.25
C MET A 83 -44.44 3.31 -6.16
N PHE A 84 -45.00 4.31 -6.85
CA PHE A 84 -44.21 5.24 -7.65
C PHE A 84 -43.27 6.10 -6.79
N CYS A 85 -43.76 6.62 -5.66
CA CYS A 85 -42.92 7.35 -4.71
C CYS A 85 -41.83 6.45 -4.11
N VAL A 86 -42.15 5.20 -3.76
CA VAL A 86 -41.17 4.22 -3.27
C VAL A 86 -40.10 3.95 -4.32
N TRP A 87 -40.48 3.75 -5.59
CA TRP A 87 -39.54 3.55 -6.69
C TRP A 87 -38.66 4.77 -6.93
N ARG A 88 -39.24 5.98 -6.93
CA ARG A 88 -38.49 7.23 -7.07
C ARG A 88 -37.48 7.40 -5.92
N ALA A 89 -37.91 7.18 -4.67
CA ALA A 89 -37.03 7.25 -3.51
C ALA A 89 -35.88 6.23 -3.58
N TYR A 90 -36.13 5.02 -4.08
CA TYR A 90 -35.09 4.02 -4.32
C TYR A 90 -34.05 4.49 -5.34
N LEU A 91 -34.49 5.08 -6.46
CA LEU A 91 -33.59 5.62 -7.48
C LEU A 91 -32.78 6.82 -6.96
N GLU A 92 -33.41 7.74 -6.25
CA GLU A 92 -32.75 8.88 -5.61
C GLU A 92 -31.71 8.42 -4.57
N GLY A 93 -32.06 7.44 -3.73
CA GLY A 93 -31.13 6.80 -2.79
C GLY A 93 -29.95 6.14 -3.51
N THR A 94 -30.19 5.52 -4.66
CA THR A 94 -29.12 4.95 -5.51
C THR A 94 -28.19 6.03 -6.07
N VAL A 95 -28.74 7.18 -6.50
CA VAL A 95 -27.94 8.32 -6.97
C VAL A 95 -27.07 8.87 -5.83
N GLN A 96 -27.65 9.09 -4.64
CA GLN A 96 -26.90 9.57 -3.48
C GLN A 96 -25.80 8.59 -3.07
N PHE A 97 -26.12 7.30 -3.00
CA PHE A 97 -25.16 6.24 -2.66
C PHE A 97 -23.98 6.19 -3.64
N THR A 98 -24.27 6.23 -4.94
CA THR A 98 -23.22 6.19 -5.98
C THR A 98 -22.37 7.47 -6.00
N GLN A 99 -22.95 8.64 -5.76
CA GLN A 99 -22.21 9.89 -5.59
C GLN A 99 -21.26 9.84 -4.40
N SER A 100 -21.73 9.34 -3.24
CA SER A 100 -20.90 9.13 -2.06
C SER A 100 -19.72 8.19 -2.36
N ARG A 101 -19.97 7.06 -3.04
CA ARG A 101 -18.90 6.14 -3.46
C ARG A 101 -17.88 6.78 -4.40
N MET A 102 -18.32 7.58 -5.37
CA MET A 102 -17.40 8.30 -6.27
C MET A 102 -16.49 9.27 -5.49
N SER A 103 -17.05 10.01 -4.52
CA SER A 103 -16.25 10.87 -3.63
C SER A 103 -15.23 10.10 -2.80
N LEU A 104 -15.61 8.92 -2.26
CA LEU A 104 -14.66 8.02 -1.60
C LEU A 104 -13.54 7.58 -2.54
N CYS A 105 -13.88 7.25 -3.80
CA CYS A 105 -12.91 6.90 -4.84
C CYS A 105 -11.91 8.02 -5.12
N ASP A 106 -12.30 9.28 -5.02
CA ASP A 106 -11.41 10.44 -5.18
C ASP A 106 -10.45 10.59 -4.00
N ASN A 107 -10.91 10.25 -2.79
CA ASN A 107 -10.12 10.31 -1.56
C ASN A 107 -9.09 9.18 -1.42
N TYR A 108 -9.18 8.11 -2.22
CA TYR A 108 -8.23 6.98 -2.14
C TYR A 108 -6.77 7.39 -2.31
N LYS A 109 -6.52 8.38 -3.18
CA LYS A 109 -5.16 8.86 -3.41
C LYS A 109 -4.55 9.37 -2.10
N VAL A 110 -5.30 10.22 -1.39
CA VAL A 110 -4.88 10.86 -0.15
C VAL A 110 -4.79 9.87 1.01
N GLN A 111 -5.73 8.92 1.09
CA GLN A 111 -5.80 7.99 2.21
C GLN A 111 -4.88 6.76 2.08
N VAL A 112 -4.51 6.36 0.86
CA VAL A 112 -3.76 5.11 0.62
C VAL A 112 -2.52 5.33 -0.22
N SER A 113 -2.67 5.88 -1.43
CA SER A 113 -1.57 5.97 -2.39
C SER A 113 -0.42 6.86 -1.91
N ASP A 114 -0.75 8.07 -1.42
CA ASP A 114 0.24 9.04 -0.98
C ASP A 114 0.93 8.61 0.33
N PRO A 115 0.21 8.08 1.34
CA PRO A 115 0.84 7.45 2.51
C PRO A 115 1.78 6.30 2.14
N ALA A 116 1.36 5.36 1.27
CA ALA A 116 2.21 4.26 0.86
C ALA A 116 3.51 4.74 0.19
N LYS A 117 3.41 5.74 -0.71
CA LYS A 117 4.56 6.37 -1.36
C LYS A 117 5.48 7.06 -0.34
N SER A 118 4.91 7.81 0.62
CA SER A 118 5.66 8.51 1.66
C SER A 118 6.38 7.53 2.60
N THR A 119 5.70 6.47 3.04
CA THR A 119 6.29 5.41 3.86
C THR A 119 7.43 4.70 3.14
N ARG A 120 7.30 4.46 1.83
CA ARG A 120 8.38 3.86 1.02
C ARG A 120 9.61 4.75 1.00
N LEU A 121 9.44 6.04 0.70
CA LEU A 121 10.53 7.02 0.71
C LEU A 121 11.20 7.11 2.08
N HIS A 122 10.40 7.10 3.16
CA HIS A 122 10.93 7.07 4.51
C HIS A 122 11.78 5.81 4.75
N LYS A 123 11.31 4.62 4.37
CA LYS A 123 12.07 3.38 4.49
C LYS A 123 13.38 3.44 3.70
N GLU A 124 13.39 3.99 2.50
CA GLU A 124 14.61 4.15 1.69
C GLU A 124 15.65 5.04 2.42
N GLN A 125 15.20 6.15 3.00
CA GLN A 125 16.07 7.03 3.80
C GLN A 125 16.59 6.33 5.05
N GLN A 126 15.75 5.57 5.75
CA GLN A 126 16.17 4.81 6.93
C GLN A 126 17.19 3.73 6.58
N LEU A 127 17.02 3.01 5.47
CA LEU A 127 17.99 2.02 5.03
C LEU A 127 19.37 2.63 4.83
N ARG A 128 19.47 3.82 4.23
CA ARG A 128 20.76 4.53 4.04
C ARG A 128 21.46 4.81 5.38
N LYS A 129 20.70 5.26 6.39
CA LYS A 129 21.20 5.53 7.74
C LYS A 129 21.66 4.24 8.43
N VAL A 130 20.86 3.18 8.36
CA VAL A 130 21.22 1.89 8.98
C VAL A 130 22.44 1.28 8.29
N LYS A 131 22.54 1.34 6.96
CA LYS A 131 23.71 0.88 6.21
C LYS A 131 25.00 1.57 6.63
N SER A 132 24.99 2.89 6.76
CA SER A 132 26.17 3.64 7.18
C SER A 132 26.59 3.31 8.61
N GLN A 133 25.64 3.25 9.55
CA GLN A 133 25.90 2.88 10.93
C GLN A 133 26.43 1.45 11.08
N HIS A 134 25.83 0.50 10.36
CA HIS A 134 26.28 -0.89 10.34
C HIS A 134 27.72 -1.00 9.81
N THR A 135 28.03 -0.30 8.73
CA THR A 135 29.38 -0.29 8.14
C THR A 135 30.42 0.29 9.12
N ALA A 136 30.09 1.40 9.79
CA ALA A 136 30.97 2.00 10.80
C ALA A 136 31.24 1.03 11.97
N ARG A 137 30.20 0.35 12.47
CA ARG A 137 30.33 -0.66 13.53
C ARG A 137 31.19 -1.85 13.09
N GLN A 138 30.98 -2.37 11.88
CA GLN A 138 31.80 -3.46 11.33
C GLN A 138 33.28 -3.08 11.25
N GLN A 139 33.59 -1.88 10.73
CA GLN A 139 34.97 -1.39 10.64
C GLN A 139 35.62 -1.28 12.02
N TYR A 140 34.88 -0.83 13.04
CA TYR A 140 35.36 -0.76 14.40
C TYR A 140 35.69 -2.15 14.97
N ILE A 141 34.79 -3.13 14.78
CA ILE A 141 35.01 -4.51 15.23
C ILE A 141 36.22 -5.13 14.52
N TYR A 142 36.38 -4.89 13.21
CA TYR A 142 37.55 -5.39 12.47
C TYR A 142 38.85 -4.82 13.00
N LYS A 143 38.90 -3.51 13.32
CA LYS A 143 40.08 -2.88 13.94
C LYS A 143 40.46 -3.55 15.27
N ILE A 144 39.48 -3.84 16.13
CA ILE A 144 39.72 -4.53 17.40
C ILE A 144 40.21 -5.95 17.14
N THR A 145 39.57 -6.67 16.22
CA THR A 145 39.93 -8.06 15.90
C THR A 145 41.37 -8.16 15.39
N ASP A 146 41.77 -7.24 14.51
CA ASP A 146 43.13 -7.16 13.98
C ASP A 146 44.15 -6.78 15.07
N ALA A 147 43.79 -5.85 15.97
CA ALA A 147 44.65 -5.46 17.09
C ALA A 147 44.90 -6.62 18.06
N LEU A 148 43.85 -7.37 18.43
CA LEU A 148 43.96 -8.57 19.26
C LEU A 148 44.78 -9.67 18.56
N GLN A 149 44.64 -9.83 17.24
CA GLN A 149 45.46 -10.77 16.48
C GLN A 149 46.94 -10.42 16.54
N ARG A 150 47.31 -9.14 16.44
CA ARG A 150 48.71 -8.68 16.53
C ARG A 150 49.33 -8.85 17.91
N GLN A 151 48.54 -8.75 18.99
CA GLN A 151 49.02 -8.92 20.37
C GLN A 151 49.24 -10.38 20.78
N CYS A 152 48.71 -11.34 20.01
CA CYS A 152 48.82 -12.77 20.30
C CYS A 152 49.73 -13.54 19.32
N VAL A 153 50.59 -12.82 18.59
CA VAL A 153 51.72 -13.32 17.78
C VAL A 153 52.98 -12.80 18.45
#